data_AF-A0A814QZ48-F1
#
_entry.id   AF-A0A814QZ48-F1
#
_cell.length_a   1.000
_cell.length_b   1.000
_cell.length_c   1.000
_cell.angle_alpha   90.00
_cell.angle_beta   90.00
_cell.angle_gamma   90.00
#
_symmetry.space_group_name_H-M   'P 1'
#
loop_
_entity.id
_entity.type
_entity.pdbx_description
1 polymer ?
#
loop_
_entity_poly.entity_id
_entity_poly.type
_entity_poly.pdbx_seq_one_letter_code
_entity_poly.pdbx_strand_id
1 'polypeptide(L)'
;NIKEINLSSLAKLECLNLRYNFITFFSQNLSSLIELRLTSNPLGNLTYPLITSPNSALKTLGISYCQLKYIDFNVLRNLTNLNILNMANNHLVLSNNTFDGFISLRRVIANKSDVDRFRILYPNIDFSIS
;
A
#
# COMPACT_ATOMS: atom_id res chain seq x y z
N ASN A 1 12.21 -2.19 21.36
CA ASN A 1 10.91 -1.54 21.13
C ASN A 1 11.13 -0.15 20.54
N ILE A 2 11.55 -0.07 19.27
CA ILE A 2 11.57 1.19 18.51
C ILE A 2 10.14 1.36 18.00
N LYS A 3 9.22 1.81 18.85
CA LYS A 3 7.79 1.78 18.54
C LYS A 3 7.37 2.83 17.51
N GLU A 4 8.14 3.91 17.34
CA GLU A 4 7.88 4.92 16.31
C GLU A 4 9.20 5.51 15.80
N ILE A 5 9.45 5.36 14.50
CA ILE A 5 10.49 6.12 13.80
C ILE A 5 9.79 7.36 13.24
N ASN A 6 10.17 8.56 13.67
CA ASN A 6 9.66 9.80 13.09
C ASN A 6 10.59 10.29 11.98
N LEU A 7 10.11 10.29 10.75
CA LEU A 7 10.84 10.67 9.53
C LEU A 7 10.34 12.00 8.95
N SER A 8 9.46 12.71 9.63
CA SER A 8 8.81 13.94 9.11
C SER A 8 9.80 15.08 8.78
N SER A 9 10.99 15.07 9.36
CA SER A 9 12.07 16.02 9.01
C SER A 9 12.69 15.75 7.64
N LEU A 10 12.50 14.55 7.07
CA LEU A 10 13.02 14.16 5.77
C LEU A 10 12.09 14.61 4.64
N ALA A 11 11.78 15.91 4.58
CA ALA A 11 10.80 16.48 3.66
C ALA A 11 11.08 16.24 2.16
N LYS A 12 12.32 15.91 1.80
CA LYS A 12 12.76 15.61 0.41
C LYS A 12 12.92 14.11 0.14
N LEU A 13 12.55 13.24 1.08
CA LEU A 13 12.70 11.80 0.89
C LEU A 13 11.71 11.31 -0.16
N GLU A 14 12.23 10.81 -1.27
CA GLU A 14 11.43 10.29 -2.38
C GLU A 14 11.25 8.77 -2.31
N CYS A 15 12.25 8.05 -1.77
CA CYS A 15 12.25 6.59 -1.70
C CYS A 15 12.57 6.13 -0.29
N LEU A 16 11.69 5.30 0.29
CA LEU A 16 11.86 4.72 1.61
C LEU A 16 11.73 3.20 1.54
N ASN A 17 12.83 2.52 1.85
CA ASN A 17 12.88 1.06 1.90
C ASN A 17 13.03 0.58 3.34
N LEU A 18 12.00 -0.08 3.86
CA LEU A 18 11.92 -0.63 5.21
C LEU A 18 11.61 -2.13 5.19
N ARG A 19 11.94 -2.82 4.09
CA ARG A 19 11.66 -4.26 3.96
C ARG A 19 12.37 -5.08 5.02
N TYR A 20 11.79 -6.22 5.38
CA TYR A 20 12.40 -7.20 6.31
C TYR A 20 12.71 -6.62 7.70
N ASN A 21 11.77 -5.85 8.24
CA ASN A 21 11.85 -5.34 9.60
C ASN A 21 10.69 -5.91 10.46
N PHE A 22 10.57 -5.44 11.69
CA PHE A 22 9.51 -5.82 12.62
C PHE A 22 8.50 -4.68 12.83
N ILE A 23 8.23 -3.91 11.77
CA ILE A 23 7.28 -2.79 11.82
C ILE A 23 5.87 -3.36 11.93
N THR A 24 5.15 -2.97 12.97
CA THR A 24 3.75 -3.34 13.18
C THR A 24 2.79 -2.19 12.85
N PHE A 25 3.30 -0.97 12.68
CA PHE A 25 2.53 0.22 12.36
C PHE A 25 3.39 1.24 11.61
N PHE A 26 2.82 1.91 10.60
CA PHE A 26 3.49 2.97 9.87
C PHE A 26 2.51 4.12 9.58
N SER A 27 2.85 5.32 10.03
CA SER A 27 2.14 6.55 9.71
C SER A 27 3.11 7.71 9.73
N GLN A 28 3.36 8.36 8.60
CA GLN A 28 4.37 9.42 8.49
C GLN A 28 3.92 10.59 7.61
N ASN A 29 4.42 11.79 7.93
CA ASN A 29 4.26 12.96 7.07
C ASN A 29 5.44 13.06 6.10
N LEU A 30 5.28 12.49 4.90
CA LEU A 30 6.31 12.45 3.87
C LEU A 30 5.71 12.87 2.51
N SER A 31 5.52 14.18 2.34
CA SER A 31 4.84 14.76 1.17
C SER A 31 5.52 14.45 -0.16
N SER A 32 6.85 14.39 -0.17
CA SER A 32 7.65 14.11 -1.38
C SER A 32 7.86 12.63 -1.65
N LEU A 33 7.33 11.73 -0.82
CA LEU A 33 7.58 10.30 -0.96
C LEU A 33 6.88 9.75 -2.21
N ILE A 34 7.66 9.16 -3.11
CA ILE A 34 7.21 8.56 -4.37
C ILE A 34 7.10 7.04 -4.22
N GLU A 35 8.02 6.42 -3.48
CA GLU A 35 8.05 4.97 -3.27
C GLU A 35 8.22 4.58 -1.79
N LEU A 36 7.34 3.70 -1.33
CA LEU A 36 7.39 3.10 0.00
C LEU A 36 7.39 1.58 -0.08
N ARG A 37 8.43 0.95 0.48
CA ARG A 37 8.54 -0.51 0.58
C ARG A 37 8.50 -0.96 2.03
N LEU A 38 7.41 -1.61 2.42
CA LEU A 38 7.17 -2.22 3.73
C LEU A 38 7.10 -3.75 3.67
N THR A 39 7.43 -4.37 2.53
CA THR A 39 7.37 -5.84 2.35
C THR A 39 8.04 -6.60 3.50
N SER A 40 7.41 -7.69 3.95
CA SER A 40 7.91 -8.54 5.04
C SER A 40 8.05 -7.78 6.37
N ASN A 41 7.00 -7.04 6.75
CA ASN A 41 6.84 -6.45 8.09
C ASN A 41 5.50 -6.91 8.68
N PRO A 42 5.41 -7.31 9.96
CA PRO A 42 4.18 -7.85 10.56
C PRO A 42 3.16 -6.74 10.90
N LEU A 43 2.70 -5.99 9.89
CA LEU A 43 1.73 -4.89 10.06
C LEU A 43 0.39 -5.38 10.61
N GLY A 44 -0.06 -6.56 10.17
CA GLY A 44 -1.31 -7.18 10.59
C GLY A 44 -2.57 -6.52 10.02
N ASN A 45 -2.65 -5.18 10.05
CA ASN A 45 -3.69 -4.38 9.42
C ASN A 45 -3.08 -3.11 8.81
N LEU A 46 -3.73 -2.57 7.78
CA LEU A 46 -3.41 -1.25 7.23
C LEU A 46 -4.50 -0.26 7.63
N THR A 47 -4.18 0.66 8.54
CA THR A 47 -5.12 1.63 9.11
C THR A 47 -4.80 3.06 8.69
N TYR A 48 -5.81 3.94 8.79
CA TYR A 48 -5.67 5.34 8.44
C TYR A 48 -5.00 6.18 9.53
N PRO A 49 -4.11 7.13 9.17
CA PRO A 49 -3.48 7.36 7.86
C PRO A 49 -2.13 6.64 7.69
N LEU A 50 -1.81 6.17 6.47
CA LEU A 50 -0.47 5.67 6.13
C LEU A 50 0.52 6.81 5.84
N ILE A 51 0.08 7.78 5.03
CA ILE A 51 0.78 9.03 4.75
C ILE A 51 -0.16 10.16 5.18
N THR A 52 0.29 11.01 6.10
CA THR A 52 -0.54 12.08 6.68
C THR A 52 -0.53 13.38 5.88
N SER A 53 0.43 13.56 4.98
CA SER A 53 0.49 14.74 4.11
C SER A 53 -0.69 14.76 3.13
N PRO A 54 -1.39 15.90 2.97
CA PRO A 54 -2.38 16.03 1.91
C PRO A 54 -1.70 15.90 0.53
N ASN A 55 -2.41 15.35 -0.45
CA ASN A 55 -1.93 15.18 -1.83
C ASN A 55 -0.59 14.41 -1.93
N SER A 56 -0.50 13.27 -1.26
CA SER A 56 0.70 12.42 -1.29
C SER A 56 1.22 12.20 -2.72
N ALA A 57 2.53 12.37 -2.91
CA ALA A 57 3.21 12.09 -4.17
C ALA A 57 3.41 10.58 -4.43
N LEU A 58 2.92 9.70 -3.54
CA LEU A 58 3.23 8.28 -3.56
C LEU A 58 2.65 7.60 -4.79
N LYS A 59 3.53 6.98 -5.59
CA LYS A 59 3.20 6.25 -6.82
C LYS A 59 3.33 4.74 -6.65
N THR A 60 4.22 4.29 -5.76
CA THR A 60 4.49 2.86 -5.56
C THR A 60 4.43 2.51 -4.08
N LEU A 61 3.59 1.51 -3.75
CA LEU A 61 3.45 0.97 -2.40
C LEU A 61 3.64 -0.55 -2.39
N GLY A 62 4.63 -1.01 -1.64
CA GLY A 62 4.87 -2.43 -1.39
C GLY A 62 4.51 -2.82 0.04
N ILE A 63 3.47 -3.63 0.22
CA ILE A 63 2.97 -4.15 1.50
C ILE A 63 2.72 -5.67 1.43
N SER A 64 3.50 -6.38 0.61
CA SER A 64 3.44 -7.83 0.48
C SER A 64 4.05 -8.55 1.68
N TYR A 65 3.58 -9.75 2.01
CA TYR A 65 4.06 -10.52 3.18
C TYR A 65 3.94 -9.76 4.51
N CYS A 66 2.89 -8.94 4.67
CA CYS A 66 2.70 -8.11 5.85
C CYS A 66 1.69 -8.67 6.85
N GLN A 67 1.25 -9.92 6.66
CA GLN A 67 0.24 -10.61 7.46
C GLN A 67 -1.09 -9.83 7.53
N LEU A 68 -1.38 -9.00 6.51
CA LEU A 68 -2.54 -8.14 6.51
C LEU A 68 -3.82 -8.96 6.46
N LYS A 69 -4.72 -8.71 7.40
CA LYS A 69 -6.08 -9.29 7.44
C LYS A 69 -7.13 -8.29 6.97
N TYR A 70 -6.87 -7.01 7.18
CA TYR A 70 -7.75 -5.91 6.82
C TYR A 70 -6.95 -4.73 6.26
N ILE A 71 -7.52 -4.08 5.25
CA ILE A 71 -7.10 -2.76 4.76
C ILE A 71 -8.31 -1.84 4.85
N ASP A 72 -8.19 -0.72 5.56
CA ASP A 72 -9.13 0.38 5.39
C ASP A 72 -8.87 1.04 4.04
N PHE A 73 -9.73 0.79 3.05
CA PHE A 73 -9.53 1.29 1.69
C PHE A 73 -9.60 2.82 1.59
N ASN A 74 -10.10 3.53 2.63
CA ASN A 74 -9.98 4.99 2.68
C ASN A 74 -8.52 5.45 2.79
N VAL A 75 -7.64 4.63 3.38
CA VAL A 75 -6.18 4.87 3.41
C VAL A 75 -5.61 5.00 2.03
N LEU A 76 -6.01 4.08 1.16
CA LEU A 76 -5.47 3.95 -0.17
C LEU A 76 -6.14 4.92 -1.15
N ARG A 77 -7.41 5.28 -0.93
CA ARG A 77 -8.12 6.32 -1.70
C ARG A 77 -7.48 7.71 -1.55
N ASN A 78 -6.88 8.00 -0.40
CA ASN A 78 -6.13 9.25 -0.20
C ASN A 78 -4.78 9.26 -0.95
N LEU A 79 -4.32 8.11 -1.46
CA LEU A 79 -3.15 7.98 -2.32
C LEU A 79 -3.57 8.15 -3.78
N THR A 80 -4.10 9.33 -4.12
CA THR A 80 -4.69 9.62 -5.44
C THR A 80 -3.70 9.49 -6.60
N ASN A 81 -2.39 9.53 -6.32
CA ASN A 81 -1.31 9.35 -7.30
C ASN A 81 -0.78 7.90 -7.37
N LEU A 82 -1.30 6.97 -6.57
CA LEU A 82 -0.80 5.60 -6.50
C LEU A 82 -1.00 4.88 -7.83
N ASN A 83 0.09 4.43 -8.45
CA ASN A 83 0.07 3.72 -9.73
C ASN A 83 0.29 2.21 -9.55
N ILE A 84 1.12 1.82 -8.57
CA ILE A 84 1.52 0.43 -8.35
C ILE A 84 1.28 0.07 -6.88
N LEU A 85 0.48 -0.98 -6.67
CA LEU A 85 0.25 -1.56 -5.35
C LEU A 85 0.65 -3.04 -5.35
N ASN A 86 1.61 -3.42 -4.52
CA ASN A 86 1.90 -4.82 -4.23
C ASN A 86 1.38 -5.19 -2.85
N MET A 87 0.35 -6.03 -2.82
CA MET A 87 -0.32 -6.51 -1.61
C MET A 87 -0.38 -8.04 -1.55
N ALA A 88 0.37 -8.73 -2.41
CA ALA A 88 0.41 -10.19 -2.47
C ALA A 88 0.95 -10.82 -1.18
N ASN A 89 0.62 -12.09 -1.00
CA ASN A 89 1.01 -12.90 0.16
C ASN A 89 0.55 -12.29 1.49
N ASN A 90 -0.70 -11.85 1.53
CA ASN A 90 -1.41 -11.44 2.73
C ASN A 90 -2.68 -12.30 2.93
N HIS A 91 -3.36 -12.11 4.06
CA HIS A 91 -4.58 -12.82 4.44
C HIS A 91 -5.84 -11.95 4.26
N LEU A 92 -5.82 -11.11 3.22
CA LEU A 92 -6.87 -10.14 2.97
C LEU A 92 -8.12 -10.81 2.41
N VAL A 93 -9.27 -10.34 2.86
CA VAL A 93 -10.57 -10.68 2.27
C VAL A 93 -11.02 -9.49 1.42
N LEU A 94 -11.00 -9.65 0.10
CA LEU A 94 -11.27 -8.55 -0.85
C LEU A 94 -12.69 -8.65 -1.43
N SER A 95 -13.38 -7.51 -1.48
CA SER A 95 -14.71 -7.36 -2.07
C SER A 95 -14.62 -6.97 -3.55
N ASN A 96 -15.73 -7.10 -4.29
CA ASN A 96 -15.74 -6.79 -5.73
C ASN A 96 -15.42 -5.30 -6.02
N ASN A 97 -15.74 -4.41 -5.08
CA ASN A 97 -15.58 -2.97 -5.18
C ASN A 97 -14.28 -2.46 -4.52
N THR A 98 -13.33 -3.36 -4.20
CA THR A 98 -12.09 -3.04 -3.49
C THR A 98 -11.29 -1.91 -4.13
N PHE A 99 -11.26 -1.82 -5.47
CA PHE A 99 -10.47 -0.82 -6.21
C PHE A 99 -11.31 0.34 -6.75
N ASP A 100 -12.55 0.49 -6.28
CA ASP A 100 -13.40 1.62 -6.68
C ASP A 100 -12.86 2.95 -6.14
N GLY A 101 -12.78 3.94 -7.02
CA GLY A 101 -12.27 5.28 -6.72
C GLY A 101 -10.75 5.45 -6.88
N PHE A 102 -10.02 4.39 -7.25
CA PHE A 102 -8.59 4.47 -7.54
C PHE A 102 -8.34 4.98 -8.97
N ILE A 103 -8.31 6.31 -9.12
CA ILE A 103 -8.21 6.96 -10.43
C ILE A 103 -6.86 6.74 -11.14
N SER A 104 -5.77 6.61 -10.38
CA SER A 104 -4.40 6.54 -10.90
C SER A 104 -3.80 5.14 -10.86
N LEU A 105 -4.49 4.16 -10.28
CA LEU A 105 -3.96 2.81 -10.16
C LEU A 105 -3.87 2.18 -11.55
N ARG A 106 -2.72 1.57 -11.84
CA ARG A 106 -2.43 0.94 -13.14
C ARG A 106 -2.02 -0.50 -12.98
N ARG A 107 -1.38 -0.85 -11.87
CA ARG A 107 -0.92 -2.20 -11.61
C ARG A 107 -1.15 -2.63 -10.17
N VAL A 108 -1.68 -3.83 -10.01
CA VAL A 108 -1.85 -4.49 -8.71
C VAL A 108 -1.19 -5.86 -8.76
N ILE A 109 -0.34 -6.12 -7.77
CA ILE A 109 0.21 -7.45 -7.53
C ILE A 109 -0.51 -8.03 -6.31
N ALA A 110 -1.26 -9.11 -6.50
CA ALA A 110 -2.14 -9.70 -5.50
C ALA A 110 -2.02 -11.23 -5.45
N ASN A 111 -2.77 -11.86 -4.54
CA ASN A 111 -2.83 -13.32 -4.45
C ASN A 111 -3.46 -13.91 -5.71
N LYS A 112 -3.02 -15.11 -6.11
CA LYS A 112 -3.55 -15.82 -7.30
C LYS A 112 -5.08 -15.96 -7.29
N SER A 113 -5.66 -16.21 -6.12
CA SER A 113 -7.12 -16.35 -5.93
C SER A 113 -7.91 -15.09 -6.28
N ASP A 114 -7.27 -13.92 -6.23
CA ASP A 114 -7.91 -12.62 -6.44
C ASP A 114 -7.74 -12.11 -7.87
N VAL A 115 -6.62 -12.45 -8.52
CA VAL A 115 -6.21 -11.87 -9.81
C VAL A 115 -7.24 -12.13 -10.92
N ASP A 116 -7.70 -13.37 -11.09
CA ASP A 116 -8.60 -13.70 -12.20
C ASP A 116 -9.96 -13.00 -12.06
N ARG A 117 -10.48 -12.92 -10.84
CA ARG A 117 -11.71 -12.18 -10.51
C ARG A 117 -11.56 -10.69 -10.79
N PHE A 118 -10.45 -10.08 -10.38
CA PHE A 118 -10.27 -8.63 -10.54
C PHE A 118 -9.93 -8.18 -11.95
N ARG A 119 -9.29 -9.02 -12.78
CA ARG A 119 -9.10 -8.73 -14.21
C ARG A 119 -10.42 -8.49 -14.94
N ILE A 120 -11.48 -9.19 -14.54
CA ILE A 120 -12.82 -9.03 -15.13
C ILE A 120 -13.47 -7.74 -14.63
N LEU A 121 -13.40 -7.48 -13.32
CA LEU A 121 -14.04 -6.31 -12.70
C LEU A 121 -13.35 -4.98 -13.04
N TYR A 122 -12.03 -5.01 -13.25
CA TYR A 122 -11.20 -3.83 -13.45
C TYR A 122 -10.26 -4.01 -14.66
N PRO A 123 -10.80 -4.06 -15.89
CA PRO A 123 -10.02 -4.38 -17.09
C PRO A 123 -8.92 -3.37 -17.43
N ASN A 124 -8.97 -2.17 -16.85
CA ASN A 124 -7.97 -1.10 -17.05
C ASN A 124 -6.79 -1.16 -16.06
N ILE A 125 -6.80 -2.11 -15.13
CA ILE A 125 -5.72 -2.32 -14.16
C ILE A 125 -5.02 -3.65 -14.52
N ASP A 126 -3.70 -3.59 -14.66
CA ASP A 126 -2.87 -4.79 -14.82
C ASP A 126 -2.79 -5.54 -13.49
N PHE A 127 -3.45 -6.69 -13.40
CA PHE A 127 -3.31 -7.60 -12.26
C PHE A 127 -2.28 -8.69 -12.57
N SER A 128 -1.31 -8.83 -11.68
CA SER A 128 -0.28 -9.87 -11.72
C SER A 128 -0.19 -10.62 -10.40
N ILE A 129 0.35 -11.84 -10.46
CA ILE A 129 0.68 -12.65 -9.28
C ILE A 129 2.12 -12.39 -8.85
N SER A 130 2.40 -12.54 -7.55
CA SER A 130 3.77 -12.58 -7.00
C SER A 130 4.38 -13.96 -7.10
#